data_AF-A0A536CQN2-F1
#
_entry.id   AF-A0A536CQN2-F1
#
_cell.length_a   1.000
_cell.length_b   1.000
_cell.length_c   1.000
_cell.angle_alpha   90.00
_cell.angle_beta   90.00
_cell.angle_gamma   90.00
#
_symmetry.space_group_name_H-M   'P 1'
#
loop_
_entity.id
_entity.type
_entity.pdbx_description
1 polymer ?
#
loop_
_entity_poly.entity_id
_entity_poly.type
_entity_poly.pdbx_seq_one_letter_code
_entity_poly.pdbx_strand_id
1 'polypeptide(L)' 'MAHARFDKLGRRLPDTGHGCGCSLCAESNAPRYERRVDARREGGEWGSMQRRIARFVRSFSSGRPTLA' A
#
# COMPACT_ATOMS: atom_id res chain seq x y z
N MET A 1 -2.64 -13.26 -4.23
CA MET A 1 -3.04 -12.26 -5.24
C MET A 1 -1.92 -11.23 -5.38
N ALA A 2 -1.29 -11.10 -6.54
CA ALA A 2 -0.20 -10.15 -6.77
C ALA A 2 -0.78 -8.73 -6.98
N HIS A 3 -0.40 -7.77 -6.13
CA HIS A 3 -0.81 -6.37 -6.27
C HIS A 3 -0.12 -5.73 -7.49
N ALA A 4 -0.89 -5.06 -8.34
CA ALA A 4 -0.35 -4.26 -9.45
C ALA A 4 0.50 -3.11 -8.90
N ARG A 5 1.69 -2.91 -9.47
CA ARG A 5 2.64 -1.83 -9.12
C ARG A 5 2.68 -0.80 -10.23
N PHE A 6 2.90 0.46 -9.88
CA PHE A 6 2.96 1.56 -10.83
C PHE A 6 4.18 2.44 -10.55
N ASP A 7 4.75 3.07 -11.59
CA ASP A 7 5.81 4.06 -11.43
C ASP A 7 5.23 5.40 -10.96
N LYS A 8 6.11 6.39 -10.73
CA LYS A 8 5.70 7.76 -10.36
C LYS A 8 4.88 8.46 -11.45
N LEU A 9 4.88 7.94 -12.68
CA LEU A 9 4.11 8.44 -13.82
C LEU A 9 2.80 7.64 -14.02
N GLY A 10 2.47 6.71 -13.11
CA GLY A 10 1.26 5.89 -13.19
C GLY A 10 1.31 4.74 -14.20
N ARG A 11 2.49 4.39 -14.73
CA ARG A 11 2.63 3.25 -15.66
C ARG A 11 2.85 1.97 -14.88
N ARG A 12 2.19 0.89 -15.31
CA ARG A 12 2.27 -0.42 -14.63
C ARG A 12 3.69 -0.97 -14.72
N LEU A 13 4.26 -1.30 -13.57
CA LEU A 13 5.54 -1.99 -13.48
C LEU A 13 5.33 -3.50 -13.69
N PRO A 14 6.19 -4.16 -14.50
CA PRO A 14 6.31 -5.61 -14.43
C PRO A 14 6.69 -6.01 -13.00
N ASP A 15 6.38 -7.24 -12.57
CA ASP A 15 7.00 -7.81 -11.37
C ASP A 15 8.07 -8.78 -11.84
N THR A 16 9.31 -8.29 -11.94
CA THR A 16 10.45 -9.06 -12.45
C THR A 16 11.01 -10.06 -11.45
N GLY A 17 10.50 -10.10 -10.22
CA GLY A 17 11.11 -10.90 -9.16
C GLY A 17 12.25 -10.19 -8.42
N HIS A 18 12.88 -9.17 -8.99
CA HIS A 18 14.07 -8.52 -8.40
C HIS A 18 13.76 -7.22 -7.68
N GLY A 19 14.45 -6.92 -6.57
CA GLY A 19 14.29 -5.66 -5.82
C GLY A 19 12.82 -5.25 -5.63
N CYS A 20 12.47 -4.06 -6.13
CA CYS A 20 11.10 -3.51 -6.13
C CYS A 20 10.22 -3.94 -7.32
N GLY A 21 10.71 -4.86 -8.15
CA GLY A 21 10.02 -5.48 -9.27
C GLY A 21 10.22 -4.77 -10.61
N CYS A 22 10.87 -3.61 -10.67
CA CYS A 22 11.10 -2.90 -11.93
C CYS A 22 12.20 -3.55 -12.81
N SER A 23 12.31 -3.12 -14.07
CA SER A 23 13.36 -3.55 -15.00
C SER A 23 14.75 -3.15 -14.52
N LEU A 24 14.92 -1.92 -13.99
CA LEU A 24 16.20 -1.45 -13.47
C LEU A 24 16.74 -2.35 -12.35
N CYS A 25 15.87 -2.80 -11.44
CA CYS A 25 16.25 -3.77 -10.40
C CYS A 25 16.60 -5.14 -10.96
N ALA A 26 15.99 -5.55 -12.07
CA ALA A 26 16.31 -6.81 -12.74
C ALA A 26 17.66 -6.73 -13.45
N GLU A 27 17.92 -5.64 -14.17
CA GLU A 27 19.18 -5.36 -14.86
C GLU A 27 20.36 -5.29 -13.88
N SER A 28 20.15 -4.73 -12.69
CA SER A 28 21.17 -4.67 -11.64
C SER A 28 21.28 -5.96 -10.81
N ASN A 29 20.53 -7.02 -11.15
CA ASN A 29 20.38 -8.24 -10.37
C ASN A 29 20.13 -7.96 -8.87
N ALA A 30 19.30 -6.97 -8.56
CA ALA A 30 19.01 -6.59 -7.20
C ALA A 30 18.30 -7.74 -6.47
N PRO A 31 18.72 -8.11 -5.25
CA PRO A 31 18.02 -9.11 -4.47
C PRO A 31 16.59 -8.65 -4.22
N ARG A 32 15.61 -9.57 -4.31
CA ARG A 32 14.24 -9.26 -3.90
C ARG A 32 14.28 -8.89 -2.43
N TYR A 33 13.79 -7.70 -2.07
CA TYR A 33 13.63 -7.43 -0.65
C TYR A 33 12.62 -8.43 -0.11
N GLU A 34 12.96 -9.11 0.98
CA GLU A 34 11.94 -9.73 1.80
C GLU A 34 10.99 -8.61 2.20
N ARG A 35 9.71 -8.77 1.86
CA ARG A 35 8.71 -7.90 2.45
C ARG A 35 8.82 -8.17 3.93
N ARG A 36 9.27 -7.17 4.69
CA ARG A 36 8.99 -7.12 6.13
C ARG A 36 7.47 -7.23 6.20
N VAL A 37 7.00 -8.43 6.51
CA VAL A 37 5.62 -8.62 6.91
C VAL A 37 5.61 -7.89 8.24
N ASP A 38 5.24 -6.61 8.21
CA ASP A 38 4.97 -5.90 9.44
C ASP A 38 3.91 -6.76 10.14
N ALA A 39 4.30 -7.49 11.17
CA ALA A 39 3.39 -8.26 12.02
C ALA A 39 2.27 -7.34 12.57
N ARG A 40 2.47 -6.02 12.53
CA ARG A 40 1.46 -5.01 12.82
C ARG A 40 0.29 -4.97 11.83
N ARG A 41 0.44 -5.51 10.61
CA ARG A 41 -0.62 -5.64 9.61
C ARG A 41 -1.40 -6.95 9.75
N GLU A 42 -0.88 -7.91 10.52
CA GLU A 42 -1.65 -9.04 11.05
C GLU A 42 -2.52 -8.56 12.21
N GLY A 43 -3.53 -7.77 11.84
CA GLY A 43 -4.77 -7.53 12.57
C GLY A 43 -4.73 -7.66 14.09
N GLY A 44 -4.14 -6.68 14.77
CA GLY A 44 -4.67 -6.32 16.09
C GLY A 44 -6.14 -5.96 15.90
N GLU A 45 -7.05 -6.79 16.41
CA GLU A 45 -8.49 -6.58 16.25
C GLU A 45 -8.86 -5.24 16.86
N TRP A 46 -9.45 -4.34 16.07
CA TRP A 46 -9.87 -3.05 16.60
C TRP A 46 -11.02 -3.29 17.58
N GLY A 47 -10.80 -2.90 18.83
CA GLY A 47 -11.84 -2.81 19.84
C GLY A 47 -13.03 -1.99 19.35
N SER A 48 -14.20 -2.26 19.90
CA SER A 48 -15.46 -1.63 19.52
C SER A 48 -15.40 -0.09 19.57
N MET A 49 -14.66 0.46 20.54
CA MET A 49 -14.45 1.90 20.71
C MET A 49 -13.63 2.52 19.56
N GLN A 50 -12.52 1.88 19.18
CA GLN A 50 -11.64 2.35 18.10
C GLN A 50 -12.39 2.37 16.76
N ARG A 51 -13.22 1.33 16.51
CA ARG A 51 -14.12 1.28 15.34
C ARG A 51 -15.18 2.39 15.33
N ARG A 52 -15.63 2.84 16.51
CA ARG A 52 -16.61 3.93 16.63
C ARG A 52 -15.98 5.27 16.31
N ILE A 53 -14.79 5.52 16.84
CA ILE A 53 -14.02 6.74 16.59
C ILE A 53 -13.66 6.86 15.10
N ALA A 54 -13.15 5.79 14.47
CA ALA A 54 -12.83 5.84 13.04
C ALA A 54 -14.05 6.10 12.15
N ARG A 55 -15.23 5.55 12.50
CA ARG A 55 -16.47 5.84 11.78
C ARG A 55 -16.87 7.31 11.91
N PHE A 56 -16.78 7.87 13.11
CA PHE A 56 -17.05 9.28 13.36
C PHE A 56 -16.08 10.17 12.57
N VAL A 57 -14.76 9.96 12.68
CA VAL A 57 -13.77 10.75 11.93
C VAL A 57 -13.98 10.65 10.41
N ARG A 58 -14.39 9.48 9.89
CA ARG A 58 -14.72 9.31 8.48
C ARG A 58 -15.94 10.14 8.07
N SER A 59 -16.98 10.22 8.89
CA SER A 59 -18.17 11.03 8.57
C SER A 59 -17.89 12.54 8.59
N PHE A 60 -16.91 13.01 9.37
CA PHE A 60 -16.48 14.40 9.33
C PHE A 60 -15.57 14.72 8.13
N SER A 61 -14.77 13.77 7.66
CA SER A 61 -13.86 13.98 6.53
C SER A 61 -14.54 13.90 5.16
N SER A 62 -15.71 13.28 5.04
CA SER A 62 -16.54 13.29 3.82
C SER A 62 -17.23 14.63 3.52
N GLY A 63 -17.06 15.65 4.38
CA GLY A 63 -17.61 16.99 4.20
C GLY A 63 -16.69 17.99 3.48
N ARG A 64 -15.51 17.58 2.99
CA ARG A 64 -14.70 18.46 2.13
C ARG A 64 -15.25 18.40 0.69
N PRO A 65 -15.92 19.45 0.18
CA PRO A 65 -16.23 19.52 -1.23
C PRO A 65 -14.91 19.47 -2.00
N THR A 66 -14.85 18.56 -2.97
CA THR A 66 -13.89 18.60 -4.06
C THR A 66 -14.04 19.96 -4.73
N LEU A 67 -13.09 20.87 -4.51
CA LEU A 67 -12.95 22.06 -5.34
C LEU A 67 -12.54 21.55 -6.73
N ALA A 68 -13.51 21.57 -7.64
CA ALA A 68 -13.29 21.62 -9.07
C ALA A 68 -12.78 23.02 -9.45
#